data_AF-C8X9L7-F1
#
_entry.id   AF-C8X9L7-F1
#
_cell.length_a   1.000
_cell.length_b   1.000
_cell.length_c   1.000
_cell.angle_alpha   90.00
_cell.angle_beta   90.00
_cell.angle_gamma   90.00
#
_symmetry.space_group_name_H-M   'P 1'
#
loop_
_entity.id
_entity.type
_entity.pdbx_description
1 polymer ?
#
loop_
_entity_poly.entity_id
_entity_poly.type
_entity_poly.pdbx_seq_one_letter_code
_entity_poly.pdbx_strand_id
1 'polypeptide(L)'
;MTRARTGSGRPYPRRVLRVAVGIVGYAAVAALFLPFTWPALLATVLPLVVAGGYALRRPARPPAPAPSWRRIAPWAVVLAAGIGWELMALFRSPRADYPTISSIVSPLAAGQWWFRFLGYLLWLAAGTALVRRWA
;
A
#
# COMPACT_ATOMS: atom_id res chain seq x y z
N MET A 1 26.61 0.54 -43.36
CA MET A 1 25.94 -0.64 -42.75
C MET A 1 25.76 -0.37 -41.25
N THR A 2 24.54 0.01 -40.84
CA THR A 2 24.17 0.42 -39.48
C THR A 2 23.75 -0.81 -38.66
N ARG A 3 24.45 -1.07 -37.56
CA ARG A 3 24.20 -2.21 -36.66
C ARG A 3 22.91 -1.97 -35.86
N ALA A 4 21.84 -2.66 -36.23
CA ALA A 4 20.61 -2.66 -35.44
C ALA A 4 20.88 -3.25 -34.04
N ARG A 5 20.78 -2.42 -32.99
CA ARG A 5 20.66 -2.90 -31.62
C ARG A 5 19.26 -3.48 -31.46
N THR A 6 19.11 -4.76 -31.74
CA THR A 6 17.95 -5.53 -31.28
C THR A 6 18.00 -5.54 -29.75
N GLY A 7 17.13 -4.74 -29.13
CA GLY A 7 16.92 -4.76 -27.69
C GLY A 7 16.34 -6.11 -27.30
N SER A 8 17.20 -7.07 -26.99
CA SER A 8 16.79 -8.31 -26.34
C SER A 8 16.27 -7.94 -24.95
N GLY A 9 14.94 -7.90 -24.82
CA GLY A 9 14.28 -7.75 -23.52
C GLY A 9 14.82 -8.83 -22.59
N ARG A 10 15.58 -8.43 -21.58
CA ARG A 10 16.09 -9.37 -20.57
C ARG A 10 14.87 -10.11 -19.99
N PRO A 11 14.81 -11.45 -20.05
CA PRO A 11 13.68 -12.17 -19.51
C PRO A 11 13.53 -11.81 -18.02
N TYR A 12 12.35 -11.35 -17.63
CA TYR A 12 12.05 -11.06 -16.24
C TYR A 12 12.38 -12.30 -15.41
N PRO A 13 13.12 -12.17 -14.30
CA PRO A 13 13.46 -13.33 -13.48
C PRO A 13 12.17 -14.03 -13.08
N ARG A 14 12.06 -15.35 -13.31
CA ARG A 14 10.86 -16.16 -12.99
C ARG A 14 10.34 -15.96 -11.57
N ARG A 15 11.23 -15.54 -10.65
CA ARG A 15 10.89 -15.17 -9.27
C ARG A 15 10.07 -13.88 -9.19
N VAL A 16 10.44 -12.84 -9.95
CA VAL A 16 9.71 -11.56 -9.98
C VAL A 16 8.30 -11.78 -10.53
N LEU A 17 8.17 -12.55 -11.61
CA LEU A 17 6.88 -12.89 -12.18
C LEU A 17 5.99 -13.64 -11.18
N ARG A 18 6.53 -14.67 -10.51
CA ARG A 18 5.78 -15.41 -9.46
C ARG A 18 5.29 -14.52 -8.32
N VAL A 19 6.14 -13.58 -7.87
CA VAL A 19 5.75 -12.63 -6.82
C VAL A 19 4.67 -11.68 -7.33
N ALA A 20 4.80 -11.15 -8.55
CA ALA A 20 3.80 -10.26 -9.14
C ALA A 20 2.44 -10.97 -9.30
N VAL A 21 2.44 -12.18 -9.83
CA VAL A 21 1.22 -13.02 -9.96
C VAL A 21 0.62 -13.30 -8.59
N GLY A 22 1.43 -13.61 -7.58
CA GLY A 22 0.96 -13.81 -6.20
C GLY A 22 0.31 -12.56 -5.60
N ILE A 23 0.92 -11.39 -5.80
CA ILE A 23 0.36 -10.10 -5.34
C ILE A 23 -0.97 -9.81 -6.02
N VAL A 24 -1.03 -9.96 -7.34
CA VAL A 24 -2.25 -9.71 -8.13
C VAL A 24 -3.35 -10.69 -7.74
N GLY A 25 -3.06 -11.99 -7.66
CA GLY A 25 -4.02 -13.00 -7.26
C GLY A 25 -4.53 -12.79 -5.83
N TYR A 26 -3.64 -12.47 -4.89
CA TYR A 26 -4.03 -12.16 -3.52
C TYR A 26 -4.93 -10.92 -3.46
N ALA A 27 -4.56 -9.82 -4.14
CA ALA A 27 -5.35 -8.60 -4.16
C ALA A 27 -6.74 -8.85 -4.74
N ALA A 28 -6.85 -9.69 -5.78
CA ALA A 28 -8.14 -10.03 -6.39
C ALA A 28 -9.06 -10.76 -5.41
N VAL A 29 -8.53 -11.73 -4.65
CA VAL A 29 -9.29 -12.45 -3.62
C VAL A 29 -9.66 -11.53 -2.46
N ALA A 30 -8.69 -10.75 -1.96
CA ALA A 30 -8.91 -9.84 -0.84
C ALA A 30 -9.95 -8.76 -1.15
N ALA A 31 -10.03 -8.33 -2.42
CA ALA A 31 -11.01 -7.35 -2.89
C ALA A 31 -12.45 -7.85 -2.86
N LEU A 32 -12.69 -9.15 -2.73
CA LEU A 32 -14.04 -9.71 -2.61
C LEU A 32 -14.64 -9.41 -1.23
N PHE A 33 -13.82 -9.20 -0.21
CA PHE A 33 -14.30 -8.93 1.14
C PHE A 33 -14.88 -7.52 1.26
N LEU A 34 -16.01 -7.43 1.95
CA LEU A 34 -16.64 -6.16 2.27
C LEU A 34 -15.78 -5.38 3.28
N PRO A 35 -15.69 -4.05 3.14
CA PRO A 35 -14.96 -3.22 4.10
C PRO A 35 -15.56 -3.34 5.51
N PHE A 36 -14.73 -3.10 6.53
CA PHE A 36 -15.12 -3.16 7.95
C PHE A 36 -15.64 -4.53 8.42
N THR A 37 -15.16 -5.61 7.82
CA THR A 37 -15.47 -6.98 8.22
C THR A 37 -14.22 -7.73 8.71
N TRP A 38 -14.41 -8.78 9.52
CA TRP A 38 -13.32 -9.64 9.97
C TRP A 38 -12.49 -10.23 8.82
N PRO A 39 -13.08 -10.74 7.72
CA PRO A 39 -12.30 -11.23 6.58
C PRO A 39 -11.39 -10.16 5.96
N ALA A 40 -11.87 -8.93 5.79
CA ALA A 40 -11.07 -7.83 5.25
C ALA A 40 -9.92 -7.43 6.19
N LEU A 41 -10.16 -7.44 7.51
CA LEU A 41 -9.10 -7.23 8.49
C LEU A 41 -8.01 -8.30 8.38
N LEU A 42 -8.40 -9.58 8.36
CA LEU A 42 -7.45 -10.69 8.23
C LEU A 42 -6.67 -10.61 6.91
N ALA A 43 -7.33 -10.25 5.81
CA ALA A 43 -6.69 -10.04 4.52
C ALA A 43 -5.68 -8.86 4.52
N THR A 44 -5.82 -7.92 5.45
CA THR A 44 -4.88 -6.80 5.58
C THR A 44 -3.71 -7.14 6.51
N VAL A 45 -3.99 -7.85 7.61
CA VAL A 45 -2.99 -8.21 8.64
C VAL A 45 -2.09 -9.35 8.18
N LEU A 46 -2.61 -10.33 7.44
CA LEU A 46 -1.84 -11.51 7.03
C LEU A 46 -0.54 -11.14 6.26
N PRO A 47 -0.56 -10.27 5.22
CA PRO A 47 0.66 -9.84 4.54
C PRO A 47 1.66 -9.14 5.47
N LEU A 48 1.17 -8.39 6.45
CA LEU A 48 2.02 -7.71 7.44
C LEU A 48 2.73 -8.74 8.33
N VAL A 49 2.02 -9.76 8.82
CA VAL A 49 2.60 -10.85 9.62
C VAL A 49 3.63 -11.64 8.81
N VAL A 50 3.31 -11.97 7.56
CA VAL A 50 4.24 -12.68 6.66
C VAL A 50 5.50 -11.86 6.40
N ALA A 51 5.34 -10.55 6.12
CA ALA A 51 6.47 -9.65 5.91
C ALA A 51 7.32 -9.46 7.18
N GLY A 52 6.67 -9.31 8.34
CA GLY A 52 7.32 -9.19 9.64
C GLY A 52 8.11 -10.46 10.00
N GLY A 53 7.48 -11.63 9.87
CA GLY A 53 8.16 -12.92 10.09
C GLY A 53 9.33 -13.13 9.13
N TYR A 54 9.20 -12.70 7.87
CA TYR A 54 10.30 -12.73 6.91
C TYR A 54 11.46 -11.81 7.30
N ALA A 55 11.15 -10.59 7.78
CA ALA A 55 12.16 -9.63 8.23
C ALA A 55 12.90 -10.13 9.48
N LEU A 56 12.18 -10.72 10.43
CA LEU A 56 12.76 -11.25 11.68
C LEU A 56 13.66 -12.47 11.47
N ARG A 57 13.43 -13.26 10.42
CA ARG A 57 14.27 -14.44 10.08
C ARG A 57 15.58 -14.09 9.39
N ARG A 58 15.79 -12.83 9.01
CA ARG A 58 17.01 -12.40 8.31
C ARG A 58 18.10 -12.02 9.31
N PRO A 59 19.37 -12.30 9.00
CA PRO A 59 20.49 -11.86 9.83
C PRO A 59 20.43 -10.34 10.00
N ALA A 60 20.65 -9.89 11.24
CA ALA A 60 20.61 -8.48 11.59
C ALA A 60 21.64 -7.71 10.75
N ARG A 61 21.16 -6.71 10.00
CA ARG A 61 22.04 -5.74 9.36
C ARG A 61 22.43 -4.67 10.38
N PRO A 62 23.58 -4.00 10.22
CA PRO A 62 23.90 -2.82 10.99
C PRO A 62 22.70 -1.85 10.93
N PRO A 63 22.28 -1.27 12.06
CA PRO A 63 21.15 -0.36 12.09
C PRO A 63 21.40 0.77 11.09
N ALA A 64 20.45 0.98 10.19
CA ALA A 64 20.51 2.14 9.32
C ALA A 64 20.44 3.42 10.17
N PRO A 65 21.08 4.53 9.75
CA PRO A 65 20.96 5.79 10.45
C PRO A 65 19.49 6.16 10.63
N ALA A 66 19.11 6.54 11.86
CA ALA A 66 17.77 7.01 12.12
C ALA A 66 17.42 8.16 11.14
N PRO A 67 16.23 8.15 10.52
CA PRO A 67 15.82 9.25 9.66
C PRO A 67 15.83 10.55 10.45
N SER A 68 16.48 11.58 9.92
CA SER A 68 16.55 12.87 10.61
C SER A 68 15.17 13.51 10.69
N TRP A 69 14.88 14.22 11.78
CA TRP A 69 13.61 14.93 11.95
C TRP A 69 13.32 15.88 10.78
N ARG A 70 14.35 16.51 10.22
CA ARG A 70 14.23 17.36 9.01
C ARG A 70 13.62 16.64 7.80
N ARG A 71 13.80 15.32 7.67
CA ARG A 71 13.20 14.50 6.61
C ARG A 71 11.78 14.04 6.94
N ILE A 72 11.44 13.92 8.23
CA ILE A 72 10.14 13.42 8.70
C ILE A 72 9.14 14.57 8.87
N ALA A 73 9.60 15.70 9.41
CA ALA A 73 8.77 16.84 9.81
C ALA A 73 7.83 17.33 8.70
N PRO A 74 8.25 17.49 7.42
CA PRO A 74 7.33 17.91 6.36
C PRO A 74 6.16 16.94 6.19
N TRP A 75 6.42 15.63 6.24
CA TRP A 75 5.38 14.61 6.14
C TRP A 75 4.50 14.55 7.37
N ALA A 76 5.08 14.71 8.56
CA ALA A 76 4.33 14.79 9.80
C ALA A 76 3.37 16.00 9.82
N VAL A 77 3.83 17.15 9.32
CA VAL A 77 2.99 18.36 9.19
C VAL A 77 1.86 18.13 8.19
N VAL A 78 2.13 17.54 7.03
CA VAL A 78 1.09 17.20 6.03
C VAL A 78 0.06 16.23 6.62
N LEU A 79 0.50 15.20 7.34
CA LEU A 79 -0.39 14.25 8.02
C LEU A 79 -1.24 14.95 9.10
N ALA A 80 -0.63 15.76 9.95
CA ALA A 80 -1.33 16.49 10.99
C ALA A 80 -2.36 17.47 10.42
N ALA A 81 -1.98 18.20 9.36
CA ALA A 81 -2.90 19.10 8.65
C ALA A 81 -4.07 18.34 8.02
N GLY A 82 -3.80 17.20 7.37
CA GLY A 82 -4.85 16.34 6.81
C GLY A 82 -5.81 15.80 7.87
N ILE A 83 -5.29 15.33 9.01
CA ILE A 83 -6.11 14.87 10.14
C ILE A 83 -6.93 16.03 10.71
N GLY A 84 -6.32 17.20 10.90
CA GLY A 84 -7.03 18.39 11.38
C GLY A 84 -8.15 18.81 10.45
N TRP A 85 -7.92 18.77 9.14
CA TRP A 85 -8.94 19.03 8.13
C TRP A 85 -10.07 18.00 8.13
N GLU A 86 -9.77 16.70 8.21
CA GLU A 86 -10.77 15.62 8.33
C GLU A 86 -11.66 15.83 9.56
N LEU A 87 -11.06 16.11 10.72
CA LEU A 87 -11.80 16.35 11.96
C LEU A 87 -12.65 17.61 11.86
N MET A 88 -12.09 18.70 11.32
CA MET A 88 -12.84 19.94 11.11
C MET A 88 -14.06 19.69 10.21
N ALA A 89 -13.88 18.99 9.08
CA ALA A 89 -14.95 18.66 8.15
C ALA A 89 -16.01 17.74 8.79
N LEU A 90 -15.58 16.77 9.60
CA LEU A 90 -16.46 15.84 10.32
C LEU A 90 -17.46 16.56 11.24
N PHE A 91 -17.04 17.64 11.90
CA PHE A 91 -17.86 18.39 12.84
C PHE A 91 -18.69 19.52 12.21
N ARG A 92 -18.51 19.82 10.90
CA ARG A 92 -19.31 20.83 10.20
C ARG A 92 -20.56 20.25 9.54
N SER A 93 -21.62 21.04 9.48
CA SER A 93 -22.89 20.72 8.82
C SER A 93 -23.30 21.85 7.88
N PRO A 94 -23.89 21.56 6.70
CA PRO A 94 -24.20 20.22 6.17
C PRO A 94 -22.95 19.47 5.67
N ARG A 95 -22.92 18.14 5.83
CA ARG A 95 -21.77 17.31 5.41
C ARG A 95 -21.54 17.28 3.89
N ALA A 96 -22.58 17.61 3.10
CA ALA A 96 -22.47 17.69 1.64
C ALA A 96 -21.49 18.78 1.19
N ASP A 97 -21.38 19.86 1.96
CA ASP A 97 -20.52 21.01 1.64
C ASP A 97 -19.09 20.84 2.19
N TYR A 98 -18.88 19.83 3.05
CA TYR A 98 -17.60 19.53 3.70
C TYR A 98 -17.28 18.02 3.65
N PRO A 99 -17.11 17.43 2.45
CA PRO A 99 -16.87 16.01 2.32
C PRO A 99 -15.50 15.62 2.91
N THR A 100 -15.50 14.64 3.80
CA THR A 100 -14.28 13.96 4.26
C THR A 100 -13.82 12.93 3.23
N ILE A 101 -12.53 12.62 3.19
CA ILE A 101 -11.99 11.47 2.44
C ILE A 101 -12.76 10.21 2.80
N SER A 102 -13.07 10.01 4.09
CA SER A 102 -13.86 8.87 4.54
C SER A 102 -15.26 8.81 3.89
N SER A 103 -15.93 9.96 3.74
CA SER A 103 -17.25 10.06 3.09
C SER A 103 -17.21 9.76 1.58
N ILE A 104 -16.08 10.05 0.93
CA ILE A 104 -15.87 9.75 -0.50
C ILE A 104 -15.45 8.28 -0.70
N VAL A 105 -14.53 7.79 0.14
CA VAL A 105 -13.91 6.47 0.01
C VAL A 105 -14.86 5.36 0.43
N SER A 106 -15.65 5.54 1.49
CA SER A 106 -16.49 4.46 2.03
C SER A 106 -17.50 3.92 1.03
N PRO A 107 -18.27 4.76 0.30
CA PRO A 107 -19.19 4.27 -0.72
C PRO A 107 -18.48 3.59 -1.89
N LEU A 108 -17.34 4.13 -2.33
CA LEU A 108 -16.53 3.55 -3.39
C LEU A 108 -15.99 2.17 -2.98
N ALA A 109 -15.43 2.05 -1.77
CA ALA A 109 -14.93 0.79 -1.25
C ALA A 109 -16.05 -0.24 -1.04
N ALA A 110 -17.24 0.19 -0.63
CA ALA A 110 -18.39 -0.68 -0.45
C ALA A 110 -18.96 -1.18 -1.79
N GLY A 111 -19.13 -0.27 -2.77
CA GLY A 111 -19.80 -0.57 -4.04
C GLY A 111 -18.89 -1.12 -5.13
N GLN A 112 -17.60 -0.77 -5.12
CA GLN A 112 -16.69 -1.00 -6.25
C GLN A 112 -15.59 -2.00 -5.88
N TRP A 113 -15.65 -3.20 -6.45
CA TRP A 113 -14.62 -4.23 -6.24
C TRP A 113 -13.23 -3.79 -6.73
N TRP A 114 -13.18 -3.08 -7.87
CA TRP A 114 -11.93 -2.61 -8.46
C TRP A 114 -11.21 -1.60 -7.56
N PHE A 115 -11.96 -0.79 -6.80
CA PHE A 115 -11.38 0.18 -5.87
C PHE A 115 -10.64 -0.53 -4.72
N ARG A 116 -11.27 -1.56 -4.15
CA ARG A 116 -10.65 -2.44 -3.13
C ARG A 116 -9.42 -3.16 -3.70
N PHE A 117 -9.54 -3.70 -4.92
CA PHE A 117 -8.45 -4.37 -5.60
C PHE A 117 -7.22 -3.47 -5.78
N LEU A 118 -7.42 -2.25 -6.29
CA LEU A 118 -6.34 -1.26 -6.42
C LEU A 118 -5.75 -0.91 -5.06
N GLY A 119 -6.57 -0.75 -4.02
CA GLY A 119 -6.10 -0.51 -2.65
C GLY A 119 -5.15 -1.61 -2.15
N TYR A 120 -5.56 -2.89 -2.30
CA TYR A 120 -4.71 -4.02 -1.93
C TYR A 120 -3.44 -4.12 -2.79
N LEU A 121 -3.53 -3.86 -4.10
CA LEU A 121 -2.36 -3.84 -4.98
C LEU A 121 -1.34 -2.79 -4.54
N LEU A 122 -1.78 -1.55 -4.31
CA LEU A 122 -0.93 -0.46 -3.83
C LEU A 122 -0.30 -0.79 -2.49
N TRP A 123 -1.09 -1.32 -1.55
CA TRP A 123 -0.62 -1.73 -0.23
C TRP A 123 0.50 -2.79 -0.32
N LEU A 124 0.29 -3.85 -1.10
CA LEU A 124 1.26 -4.93 -1.27
C LEU A 124 2.48 -4.47 -2.08
N ALA A 125 2.31 -3.63 -3.09
CA ALA A 125 3.41 -3.06 -3.85
C ALA A 125 4.29 -2.17 -2.94
N ALA A 126 3.68 -1.31 -2.13
CA ALA A 126 4.39 -0.47 -1.17
C ALA A 126 5.12 -1.33 -0.13
N GLY A 127 4.45 -2.35 0.43
CA GLY A 127 5.03 -3.29 1.38
C GLY A 127 6.19 -4.11 0.79
N THR A 128 6.08 -4.56 -0.46
CA THR A 128 7.19 -5.27 -1.12
C THR A 128 8.34 -4.35 -1.49
N ALA A 129 8.09 -3.12 -1.92
CA ALA A 129 9.13 -2.11 -2.13
C ALA A 129 9.84 -1.76 -0.81
N LEU A 130 9.07 -1.63 0.28
CA LEU A 130 9.56 -1.42 1.65
C LEU A 130 10.45 -2.58 2.10
N VAL A 131 10.00 -3.82 1.97
CA VAL A 131 10.82 -4.97 2.34
C VAL A 131 12.07 -5.00 1.47
N ARG A 132 11.97 -4.81 0.14
CA ARG A 132 13.13 -4.85 -0.78
C ARG A 132 14.18 -3.79 -0.52
N ARG A 133 13.80 -2.57 -0.12
CA ARG A 133 14.79 -1.51 0.19
C ARG A 133 15.56 -1.78 1.48
N TRP A 134 14.98 -2.56 2.40
CA TRP A 134 15.59 -2.89 3.69
C TRP A 134 16.12 -4.34 3.76
N ALA A 135 15.74 -5.18 2.79
CA ALA A 135 16.16 -6.58 2.56
C ALA A 135 17.34 -6.68 1.60
#